data_AF-L7KL92-F1
#
_entry.id   AF-L7KL92-F1
#
_cell.length_a   1.000
_cell.length_b   1.000
_cell.length_c   1.000
_cell.angle_alpha   90.00
_cell.angle_beta   90.00
_cell.angle_gamma   90.00
#
_symmetry.space_group_name_H-M   'P 1'
#
loop_
_entity.id
_entity.type
_entity.pdbx_description
1 polymer ?
#
loop_
_entity_poly.entity_id
_entity_poly.type
_entity_poly.pdbx_seq_one_letter_code
_entity_poly.pdbx_strand_id
1 'polypeptide(L)'
;MSWRPAHVHIVYGDNRVYGDNRPGRSNRKGRLMSIMSTDDAPGSDRAAAADAPDGDRAAGGAVQSVDRALWIMELIADAGTAGITELSVALGVHKSTVSRIVASLESRGFVEQAPGGRKYRIGFTVVRLAGSTTATTDLAKLGQDVCDDVAERTGETTNLAVLDAAQAINVVESQGSSSVALKTWIGQPSPAHATSSGKALLTGLSEAELRALYPGGLPGFTDNTITDVDELVADVATSAARGWALADEELEVGLVALAAPVRDHSGAVVSALSISGPRYRLDPADAPELAVGVVRAANTVSRRLGYRG
;
A
#
# COMPACT_ATOMS: atom_id res chain seq x y z
N MET A 1 7.14 17.77 -26.86
CA MET A 1 7.75 18.27 -25.61
C MET A 1 7.58 17.20 -24.54
N SER A 2 8.69 16.65 -24.06
CA SER A 2 8.77 15.56 -23.07
C SER A 2 8.54 16.09 -21.66
N TRP A 3 7.66 15.46 -20.89
CA TRP A 3 7.45 15.75 -19.47
C TRP A 3 7.94 14.57 -18.63
N ARG A 4 8.86 14.82 -17.70
CA ARG A 4 9.43 13.84 -16.75
C ARG A 4 8.75 14.05 -15.38
N PRO A 5 8.34 13.00 -14.65
CA PRO A 5 7.90 13.14 -13.27
C PRO A 5 9.10 13.31 -12.34
N ALA A 6 8.92 14.11 -11.29
CA ALA A 6 9.93 14.41 -10.29
C ALA A 6 10.25 13.19 -9.41
N HIS A 7 11.53 12.89 -9.24
CA HIS A 7 12.04 11.93 -8.26
C HIS A 7 11.79 12.45 -6.84
N VAL A 8 11.07 11.69 -6.02
CA VAL A 8 11.06 11.86 -4.57
C VAL A 8 12.26 11.08 -4.03
N HIS A 9 13.30 11.80 -3.63
CA HIS A 9 14.41 11.24 -2.87
C HIS A 9 13.95 10.96 -1.44
N ILE A 10 13.83 9.68 -1.07
CA ILE A 10 13.76 9.26 0.33
C ILE A 10 15.19 9.24 0.85
N VAL A 11 15.51 10.18 1.74
CA VAL A 11 16.81 10.25 2.40
C VAL A 11 16.79 9.28 3.57
N TYR A 12 17.58 8.19 3.48
CA TYR A 12 17.92 7.39 4.65
C TYR A 12 18.88 8.19 5.53
N GLY A 13 18.55 8.31 6.81
CA GLY A 13 19.40 8.95 7.81
C GLY A 13 20.72 8.21 7.95
N ASP A 14 21.80 8.85 7.50
CA ASP A 14 23.18 8.39 7.61
C ASP A 14 23.59 8.46 9.09
N ASN A 15 23.70 7.29 9.74
CA ASN A 15 24.16 7.17 11.12
C ASN A 15 25.69 7.26 11.12
N ARG A 16 26.24 8.48 11.12
CA ARG A 16 27.69 8.72 11.27
C ARG A 16 28.04 9.30 12.64
N VAL A 17 28.67 8.40 13.40
CA VAL A 17 29.76 8.57 14.37
C VAL A 17 30.34 9.99 14.48
N TYR A 18 30.34 10.51 15.71
CA TYR A 18 31.06 11.70 16.17
C TYR A 18 32.57 11.62 15.93
N GLY A 19 33.19 12.72 15.47
CA GLY A 19 34.64 12.93 15.65
C GLY A 19 35.32 13.98 14.77
N ASP A 20 35.54 15.16 15.37
CA ASP A 20 36.73 16.03 15.24
C ASP A 20 36.88 17.04 14.05
N ASN A 21 36.38 18.26 14.31
CA ASN A 21 37.04 19.58 14.28
C ASN A 21 38.19 19.89 13.28
N ARG A 22 37.96 20.89 12.40
CA ARG A 22 38.80 22.10 12.15
C ARG A 22 38.28 22.93 10.95
N PRO A 23 38.22 24.28 11.01
CA PRO A 23 37.82 25.13 9.88
C PRO A 23 39.01 25.80 9.18
N GLY A 24 38.92 25.94 7.85
CA GLY A 24 39.97 26.54 7.03
C GLY A 24 39.48 27.13 5.69
N ARG A 25 38.93 28.35 5.77
CA ARG A 25 39.25 29.51 4.92
C ARG A 25 39.01 29.46 3.38
N SER A 26 38.31 30.54 2.95
CA SER A 26 38.67 31.42 1.81
C SER A 26 38.32 30.91 0.39
N ASN A 27 37.94 31.72 -0.60
CA ASN A 27 37.58 33.13 -0.78
C ASN A 27 37.37 33.30 -2.31
N ARG A 28 36.74 34.42 -2.72
CA ARG A 28 36.80 35.08 -4.06
C ARG A 28 35.94 34.50 -5.18
N LYS A 29 35.42 35.28 -6.12
CA LYS A 29 35.10 36.72 -6.31
C LYS A 29 34.93 36.88 -7.82
N GLY A 30 33.92 37.65 -8.24
CA GLY A 30 33.90 38.37 -9.51
C GLY A 30 33.15 37.64 -10.64
N ARG A 31 32.43 38.33 -11.52
CA ARG A 31 32.29 39.78 -11.73
C ARG A 31 31.12 40.02 -12.70
N LEU A 32 30.33 41.06 -12.42
CA LEU A 32 29.32 41.68 -13.27
C LEU A 32 29.92 42.37 -14.51
N MET A 33 29.13 42.47 -15.59
CA MET A 33 28.62 43.69 -16.26
C MET A 33 27.82 43.26 -17.52
N SER A 34 26.52 43.54 -17.71
CA SER A 34 25.81 44.85 -17.90
C SER A 34 26.13 45.44 -19.30
N ILE A 35 25.26 46.07 -20.10
CA ILE A 35 24.18 47.05 -19.86
C ILE A 35 23.36 47.29 -21.19
N MET A 36 22.08 47.71 -21.04
CA MET A 36 21.17 48.59 -21.87
C MET A 36 20.51 48.09 -23.19
N SER A 37 19.19 48.17 -23.42
CA SER A 37 18.12 49.24 -23.37
C SER A 37 17.84 49.77 -24.80
N THR A 38 16.65 50.13 -25.31
CA THR A 38 15.37 50.68 -24.80
C THR A 38 14.23 50.44 -25.81
N ASP A 39 13.00 50.24 -25.29
CA ASP A 39 11.66 50.77 -25.63
C ASP A 39 11.32 51.46 -26.98
N ASP A 40 10.13 51.16 -27.53
CA ASP A 40 8.98 52.11 -27.62
C ASP A 40 7.71 51.51 -28.30
N ALA A 41 6.52 51.87 -27.77
CA ALA A 41 5.16 51.74 -28.35
C ALA A 41 4.58 53.18 -28.54
N PRO A 42 3.28 53.51 -28.84
CA PRO A 42 2.03 52.72 -29.06
C PRO A 42 1.03 53.31 -30.14
N GLY A 43 -0.21 52.75 -30.24
CA GLY A 43 -1.45 53.39 -30.75
C GLY A 43 -2.20 52.65 -31.90
N SER A 44 -3.25 51.85 -31.66
CA SER A 44 -4.71 52.14 -31.53
C SER A 44 -5.53 52.19 -32.85
N ASP A 45 -6.45 51.22 -33.07
CA ASP A 45 -7.80 51.51 -33.59
C ASP A 45 -8.83 50.35 -33.37
N ARG A 46 -10.11 50.70 -33.47
CA ARG A 46 -11.32 50.13 -32.82
C ARG A 46 -12.03 48.92 -33.48
N ALA A 47 -12.69 48.14 -32.60
CA ALA A 47 -14.04 47.52 -32.65
C ALA A 47 -14.51 46.57 -33.78
N ALA A 48 -14.86 45.33 -33.40
CA ALA A 48 -16.11 44.63 -33.78
C ALA A 48 -16.36 43.42 -32.86
N ALA A 49 -17.61 43.21 -32.45
CA ALA A 49 -18.07 42.16 -31.55
C ALA A 49 -18.63 40.93 -32.30
N ALA A 50 -18.77 39.81 -31.56
CA ALA A 50 -19.30 38.48 -31.92
C ALA A 50 -18.37 37.66 -32.85
N ASP A 51 -17.99 36.42 -32.56
CA ASP A 51 -18.81 35.30 -32.10
C ASP A 51 -17.91 34.25 -31.42
N ALA A 52 -18.37 33.61 -30.36
CA ALA A 52 -17.65 32.52 -29.69
C ALA A 52 -18.02 31.18 -30.34
N PRO A 53 -17.06 30.24 -30.42
CA PRO A 53 -17.42 28.86 -30.17
C PRO A 53 -16.53 28.24 -29.09
N ASP A 54 -17.25 27.84 -28.05
CA ASP A 54 -17.09 26.67 -27.20
C ASP A 54 -16.10 25.61 -27.71
N GLY A 55 -15.18 25.23 -26.84
CA GLY A 55 -14.13 24.25 -27.11
C GLY A 55 -13.45 23.73 -25.85
N ASP A 56 -14.15 23.71 -24.71
CA ASP A 56 -13.73 22.91 -23.58
C ASP A 56 -14.27 21.48 -23.77
N ARG A 57 -13.43 20.63 -24.39
CA ARG A 57 -13.68 19.19 -24.45
C ARG A 57 -12.62 18.44 -23.66
N ALA A 58 -12.95 18.27 -22.38
CA ALA A 58 -12.93 17.00 -21.65
C ALA A 58 -11.57 16.26 -21.57
N ALA A 59 -10.77 16.66 -20.58
CA ALA A 59 -9.99 15.72 -19.79
C ALA A 59 -10.86 15.27 -18.60
N GLY A 60 -11.57 14.14 -18.75
CA GLY A 60 -12.41 13.56 -17.69
C GLY A 60 -11.57 13.16 -16.48
N GLY A 61 -12.01 13.29 -15.23
CA GLY A 61 -13.34 13.55 -14.69
C GLY A 61 -13.37 13.06 -13.24
N ALA A 62 -12.26 13.19 -12.52
CA ALA A 62 -12.25 12.94 -11.08
C ALA A 62 -12.85 14.17 -10.40
N VAL A 63 -13.91 13.97 -9.64
CA VAL A 63 -14.57 15.04 -8.89
C VAL A 63 -13.60 15.46 -7.78
N GLN A 64 -12.84 16.53 -7.99
CA GLN A 64 -11.74 16.99 -7.12
C GLN A 64 -12.11 17.08 -5.63
N SER A 65 -13.38 17.25 -5.28
CA SER A 65 -13.86 17.24 -3.90
C SER A 65 -13.88 15.85 -3.26
N VAL A 66 -14.11 14.78 -4.04
CA VAL A 66 -14.08 13.38 -3.59
C VAL A 66 -12.64 12.97 -3.28
N ASP A 67 -11.70 13.23 -4.19
CA ASP A 67 -10.28 12.90 -3.97
C ASP A 67 -9.73 13.57 -2.72
N ARG A 68 -10.06 14.86 -2.53
CA ARG A 68 -9.67 15.59 -1.31
C ARG A 68 -10.31 15.02 -0.06
N ALA A 69 -11.53 14.48 -0.13
CA ALA A 69 -12.19 13.86 1.00
C ALA A 69 -11.51 12.54 1.40
N LEU A 70 -11.17 11.71 0.42
CA LEU A 70 -10.42 10.46 0.63
C LEU A 70 -9.04 10.75 1.23
N TRP A 71 -8.30 11.71 0.67
CA TRP A 71 -6.97 12.06 1.16
C TRP A 71 -7.00 12.64 2.58
N ILE A 72 -8.03 13.43 2.93
CA ILE A 72 -8.25 13.87 4.32
C ILE A 72 -8.43 12.68 5.26
N MET A 73 -9.18 11.66 4.85
CA MET A 73 -9.38 10.46 5.67
C MET A 73 -8.06 9.68 5.85
N GLU A 74 -7.27 9.50 4.80
CA GLU A 74 -5.95 8.85 4.87
C GLU A 74 -5.02 9.58 5.86
N LEU A 75 -4.91 10.91 5.74
CA LEU A 75 -4.09 11.72 6.64
C LEU A 75 -4.55 11.62 8.11
N ILE A 76 -5.86 11.53 8.37
CA ILE A 76 -6.39 11.33 9.71
C ILE A 76 -6.08 9.91 10.21
N ALA A 77 -6.20 8.90 9.36
CA ALA A 77 -5.91 7.51 9.70
C ALA A 77 -4.45 7.32 10.08
N ASP A 78 -3.51 7.84 9.28
CA ASP A 78 -2.07 7.74 9.51
C ASP A 78 -1.63 8.46 10.80
N ALA A 79 -2.20 9.64 11.05
CA ALA A 79 -1.87 10.44 12.24
C ALA A 79 -2.64 10.01 13.50
N GLY A 80 -3.63 9.11 13.38
CA GLY A 80 -4.62 8.77 14.41
C GLY A 80 -5.64 9.89 14.69
N THR A 81 -5.20 11.14 14.76
CA THR A 81 -6.07 12.34 14.82
C THR A 81 -5.45 13.52 14.07
N ALA A 82 -6.25 14.34 13.41
CA ALA A 82 -5.76 15.56 12.74
C ALA A 82 -6.72 16.76 12.88
N GLY A 83 -6.16 17.96 12.98
CA GLY A 83 -6.91 19.22 12.99
C GLY A 83 -7.00 19.88 11.61
N ILE A 84 -7.98 20.78 11.42
CA ILE A 84 -8.19 21.50 10.14
C ILE A 84 -6.95 22.24 9.64
N THR A 85 -6.13 22.79 10.55
CA THR A 85 -4.90 23.51 10.16
C THR A 85 -3.83 22.55 9.64
N GLU A 86 -3.67 21.38 10.28
CA GLU A 86 -2.70 20.35 9.87
C GLU A 86 -3.08 19.81 8.48
N LEU A 87 -4.35 19.47 8.29
CA LEU A 87 -4.90 19.00 7.02
C LEU A 87 -4.78 20.05 5.91
N SER A 88 -5.03 21.33 6.21
CA SER A 88 -4.90 22.41 5.23
C SER A 88 -3.48 22.56 4.70
N VAL A 89 -2.48 22.41 5.58
CA VAL A 89 -1.07 22.45 5.19
C VAL A 89 -0.72 21.22 4.35
N ALA A 90 -1.14 20.03 4.76
CA ALA A 90 -0.84 18.78 4.06
C ALA A 90 -1.44 18.72 2.64
N LEU A 91 -2.69 19.16 2.47
CA LEU A 91 -3.38 19.16 1.18
C LEU A 91 -3.07 20.39 0.30
N GLY A 92 -2.38 21.41 0.82
CA GLY A 92 -2.12 22.65 0.09
C GLY A 92 -3.40 23.43 -0.28
N VAL A 93 -4.47 23.32 0.51
CA VAL A 93 -5.76 23.98 0.26
C VAL A 93 -6.21 24.83 1.44
N HIS A 94 -7.05 25.83 1.18
CA HIS A 94 -7.51 26.76 2.21
C HIS A 94 -8.32 26.07 3.34
N LYS A 95 -8.17 26.54 4.59
CA LYS A 95 -8.84 25.97 5.78
C LYS A 95 -10.36 25.88 5.63
N SER A 96 -10.99 26.84 4.96
CA SER A 96 -12.44 26.83 4.70
C SER A 96 -12.89 25.73 3.73
N THR A 97 -12.00 25.24 2.86
CA THR A 97 -12.26 24.09 1.98
C THR A 97 -12.16 22.79 2.78
N VAL A 98 -11.09 22.62 3.55
CA VAL A 98 -10.93 21.44 4.45
C VAL A 98 -12.10 21.35 5.42
N SER A 99 -12.45 22.46 6.07
CA SER A 99 -13.55 22.50 7.05
C SER A 99 -14.89 22.06 6.46
N ARG A 100 -15.21 22.47 5.22
CA ARG A 100 -16.44 22.02 4.54
C ARG A 100 -16.41 20.53 4.20
N ILE A 101 -15.27 20.01 3.77
CA ILE A 101 -15.12 18.58 3.44
C ILE A 101 -15.21 17.74 4.72
N VAL A 102 -14.48 18.12 5.77
CA VAL A 102 -14.52 17.46 7.07
C VAL A 102 -15.93 17.50 7.66
N ALA A 103 -16.63 18.63 7.59
CA ALA A 103 -18.03 18.71 8.04
C ALA A 103 -18.95 17.76 7.24
N SER A 104 -18.73 17.62 5.93
CA SER A 104 -19.48 16.65 5.11
C SER A 104 -19.17 15.19 5.51
N LEU A 105 -17.89 14.86 5.75
CA LEU A 105 -17.49 13.53 6.22
C LEU A 105 -18.03 13.23 7.62
N GLU A 106 -18.00 14.22 8.51
CA GLU A 106 -18.52 14.15 9.89
C GLU A 106 -20.03 13.95 9.90
N SER A 107 -20.77 14.72 9.08
CA SER A 107 -22.23 14.57 8.95
C SER A 107 -22.68 13.18 8.49
N ARG A 108 -21.77 12.45 7.82
CA ARG A 108 -21.97 11.09 7.34
C ARG A 108 -21.28 10.04 8.22
N GLY A 109 -20.61 10.45 9.29
CA GLY A 109 -19.94 9.61 10.27
C GLY A 109 -18.66 8.92 9.80
N PHE A 110 -18.04 9.38 8.70
CA PHE A 110 -16.75 8.87 8.20
C PHE A 110 -15.57 9.38 9.01
N VAL A 111 -15.72 10.56 9.62
CA VAL A 111 -14.83 11.12 10.63
C VAL A 111 -15.67 11.58 11.81
N GLU A 112 -15.05 11.73 12.97
CA GLU A 112 -15.71 12.25 14.16
C GLU A 112 -14.75 13.10 14.98
N GLN A 113 -15.28 14.04 15.76
CA GLN A 113 -14.46 14.85 16.66
C GLN A 113 -13.83 13.98 17.75
N ALA A 114 -12.51 14.08 17.88
CA ALA A 114 -11.76 13.42 18.94
C ALA A 114 -12.05 14.07 20.31
N PRO A 115 -11.87 13.35 21.43
CA PRO A 115 -11.97 13.91 22.77
C PRO A 115 -11.07 15.16 22.91
N GLY A 116 -11.65 16.30 23.31
CA GLY A 116 -10.96 17.60 23.33
C GLY A 116 -11.31 18.54 22.16
N GLY A 117 -12.15 18.11 21.22
CA GLY A 117 -12.96 18.97 20.34
C GLY A 117 -12.23 19.73 19.22
N ARG A 118 -10.90 19.65 19.13
CA ARG A 118 -10.10 20.39 18.12
C ARG A 118 -9.58 19.54 16.96
N LYS A 119 -9.58 18.23 17.11
CA LYS A 119 -9.08 17.26 16.13
C LYS A 119 -10.17 16.29 15.75
N TYR A 120 -9.99 15.67 14.58
CA TYR A 120 -10.87 14.66 14.04
C TYR A 120 -10.13 13.32 13.99
N ARG A 121 -10.86 12.23 14.17
CA ARG A 121 -10.40 10.84 14.00
C ARG A 121 -11.31 10.12 13.01
N ILE A 122 -10.88 8.95 12.53
CA ILE A 122 -11.73 8.09 11.71
C ILE A 122 -12.99 7.71 12.48
N GLY A 123 -14.15 7.89 11.85
CA GLY A 123 -15.46 7.61 12.42
C GLY A 123 -15.90 6.18 12.18
N PHE A 124 -16.81 5.70 13.02
CA PHE A 124 -17.28 4.30 12.99
C PHE A 124 -17.94 3.88 11.67
N THR A 125 -18.39 4.82 10.81
CA THR A 125 -18.96 4.48 9.50
C THR A 125 -17.95 3.76 8.61
N VAL A 126 -16.65 4.04 8.73
CA VAL A 126 -15.61 3.31 7.99
C VAL A 126 -15.59 1.85 8.39
N VAL A 127 -15.64 1.56 9.69
CA VAL A 127 -15.75 0.18 10.22
C VAL A 127 -17.06 -0.47 9.78
N ARG A 128 -18.17 0.27 9.78
CA ARG A 128 -19.47 -0.24 9.31
C ARG A 128 -19.46 -0.56 7.81
N LEU A 129 -18.75 0.22 6.99
CA LEU A 129 -18.61 -0.03 5.55
C LEU A 129 -17.67 -1.19 5.28
N ALA A 130 -16.53 -1.26 5.96
CA ALA A 130 -15.66 -2.45 5.95
C ALA A 130 -16.40 -3.70 6.45
N GLY A 131 -17.32 -3.52 7.40
CA GLY A 131 -18.26 -4.52 7.92
C GLY A 131 -19.37 -4.91 6.95
N SER A 132 -19.73 -4.04 6.01
CA SER A 132 -20.79 -4.28 5.01
C SER A 132 -20.32 -5.12 3.82
N THR A 133 -19.00 -5.26 3.66
CA THR A 133 -18.37 -6.37 2.95
C THR A 133 -18.45 -7.63 3.83
N THR A 134 -19.59 -8.30 3.77
CA THR A 134 -19.91 -9.51 4.56
C THR A 134 -18.80 -10.58 4.44
N ALA A 135 -18.23 -10.73 3.24
CA ALA A 135 -17.18 -11.71 2.95
C ALA A 135 -15.88 -11.48 3.75
N THR A 136 -15.40 -10.24 3.88
CA THR A 136 -14.12 -9.94 4.57
C THR A 136 -14.25 -10.00 6.09
N THR A 137 -15.40 -9.57 6.62
CA THR A 137 -15.68 -9.63 8.07
C THR A 137 -15.92 -11.06 8.54
N ASP A 138 -16.55 -11.90 7.71
CA ASP A 138 -16.69 -13.32 7.99
C ASP A 138 -15.33 -14.04 7.84
N LEU A 139 -14.53 -13.71 6.83
CA LEU A 139 -13.19 -14.27 6.65
C LEU A 139 -12.27 -14.00 7.85
N ALA A 140 -12.22 -12.76 8.35
CA ALA A 140 -11.39 -12.41 9.49
C ALA A 140 -11.80 -13.19 10.75
N LYS A 141 -13.10 -13.28 11.03
CA LYS A 141 -13.63 -14.08 12.14
C LYS A 141 -13.37 -15.57 11.99
N LEU A 142 -13.53 -16.12 10.78
CA LEU A 142 -13.32 -17.55 10.51
C LEU A 142 -11.83 -17.92 10.52
N GLY A 143 -10.95 -16.97 10.25
CA GLY A 143 -9.51 -17.15 10.14
C GLY A 143 -8.71 -16.92 11.42
N GLN A 144 -9.22 -16.09 12.35
CA GLN A 144 -8.47 -15.68 13.56
C GLN A 144 -7.95 -16.87 14.37
N ASP A 145 -8.84 -17.77 14.82
CA ASP A 145 -8.43 -18.94 15.63
C ASP A 145 -7.41 -19.83 14.90
N VAL A 146 -7.51 -19.93 13.56
CA VAL A 146 -6.57 -20.73 12.77
C VAL A 146 -5.21 -20.05 12.71
N CYS A 147 -5.17 -18.72 12.60
CA CYS A 147 -3.93 -17.96 12.63
C CYS A 147 -3.26 -18.04 14.01
N ASP A 148 -4.06 -17.96 15.09
CA ASP A 148 -3.58 -18.10 16.47
C ASP A 148 -2.94 -19.48 16.69
N ASP A 149 -3.62 -20.57 16.29
CA ASP A 149 -3.11 -21.94 16.40
C ASP A 149 -1.79 -22.13 15.62
N VAL A 150 -1.68 -21.56 14.42
CA VAL A 150 -0.45 -21.67 13.61
C VAL A 150 0.68 -20.85 14.21
N ALA A 151 0.39 -19.63 14.67
CA ALA A 151 1.36 -18.76 15.32
C ALA A 151 1.91 -19.40 16.61
N GLU A 152 1.04 -20.02 17.42
CA GLU A 152 1.45 -20.75 18.62
C GLU A 152 2.35 -21.94 18.29
N ARG A 153 1.98 -22.73 17.28
CA ARG A 153 2.72 -23.95 16.91
C ARG A 153 4.05 -23.70 16.21
N THR A 154 4.13 -22.63 15.42
CA THR A 154 5.33 -22.29 14.64
C THR A 154 6.25 -21.33 15.38
N GLY A 155 5.71 -20.54 16.32
CA GLY A 155 6.43 -19.44 16.96
C GLY A 155 6.69 -18.25 16.02
N GLU A 156 6.09 -18.25 14.82
CA GLU A 156 6.25 -17.21 13.80
C GLU A 156 4.97 -16.38 13.62
N THR A 157 5.10 -15.23 12.96
CA THR A 157 3.96 -14.38 12.64
C THR A 157 3.11 -15.05 11.56
N THR A 158 1.81 -15.16 11.81
CA THR A 158 0.84 -15.72 10.87
C THR A 158 -0.12 -14.63 10.41
N ASN A 159 -0.36 -14.53 9.11
CA ASN A 159 -1.28 -13.55 8.53
C ASN A 159 -2.32 -14.20 7.63
N LEU A 160 -3.48 -13.58 7.53
CA LEU A 160 -4.47 -13.83 6.49
C LEU A 160 -4.60 -12.58 5.62
N ALA A 161 -4.36 -12.71 4.33
CA ALA A 161 -4.35 -11.59 3.39
C ALA A 161 -5.41 -11.72 2.30
N VAL A 162 -5.88 -10.60 1.78
CA VAL A 162 -6.72 -10.52 0.57
C VAL A 162 -6.00 -9.74 -0.51
N LEU A 163 -6.34 -9.99 -1.77
CA LEU A 163 -5.78 -9.27 -2.91
C LEU A 163 -6.61 -8.00 -3.18
N ASP A 164 -5.94 -6.86 -3.25
CA ASP A 164 -6.50 -5.62 -3.78
C ASP A 164 -5.56 -5.08 -4.85
N ALA A 165 -6.00 -5.16 -6.11
CA ALA A 165 -5.18 -4.91 -7.29
C ALA A 165 -3.83 -5.68 -7.22
N ALA A 166 -2.70 -4.97 -7.22
CA ALA A 166 -1.35 -5.53 -7.15
C ALA A 166 -0.80 -5.63 -5.70
N GLN A 167 -1.67 -5.50 -4.69
CA GLN A 167 -1.28 -5.47 -3.27
C GLN A 167 -1.97 -6.57 -2.48
N ALA A 168 -1.23 -7.20 -1.57
CA ALA A 168 -1.78 -8.05 -0.53
C ALA A 168 -2.05 -7.23 0.73
N ILE A 169 -3.29 -7.29 1.24
CA ILE A 169 -3.74 -6.58 2.44
C ILE A 169 -4.00 -7.59 3.54
N ASN A 170 -3.26 -7.51 4.65
CA ASN A 170 -3.50 -8.38 5.80
C ASN A 170 -4.77 -7.95 6.54
N VAL A 171 -5.71 -8.88 6.67
CA VAL A 171 -6.99 -8.71 7.38
C VAL A 171 -6.98 -9.38 8.76
N VAL A 172 -6.07 -10.32 8.98
CA VAL A 172 -5.77 -10.96 10.27
C VAL A 172 -4.27 -11.04 10.45
N GLU A 173 -3.79 -10.83 11.66
CA GLU A 173 -2.42 -11.10 12.09
C GLU A 173 -2.47 -11.77 13.47
N SER A 174 -1.66 -12.80 13.65
CA SER A 174 -1.42 -13.49 14.92
C SER A 174 0.08 -13.63 15.12
N GLN A 175 0.57 -13.19 16.28
CA GLN A 175 2.00 -13.16 16.58
C GLN A 175 2.40 -14.40 17.39
N GLY A 176 3.36 -15.17 16.87
CA GLY A 176 3.94 -16.28 17.60
C GLY A 176 4.82 -15.81 18.76
N SER A 177 4.99 -16.67 19.76
CA SER A 177 5.77 -16.39 20.99
C SER A 177 7.24 -16.03 20.75
N SER A 178 7.78 -16.43 19.59
CA SER A 178 9.15 -16.16 19.17
C SER A 178 9.20 -15.14 18.03
N SER A 179 8.09 -14.48 17.68
CA SER A 179 8.10 -13.43 16.66
C SER A 179 9.02 -12.30 17.10
N VAL A 180 10.00 -11.98 16.27
CA VAL A 180 10.83 -10.79 16.47
C VAL A 180 9.94 -9.63 16.05
N ALA A 181 9.15 -9.11 17.00
CA ALA A 181 8.15 -8.08 16.76
C ALA A 181 8.82 -6.83 16.17
N LEU A 182 8.74 -6.67 14.85
CA LEU A 182 9.31 -5.51 14.15
C LEU A 182 8.25 -4.57 13.56
N LYS A 183 7.02 -5.03 13.28
CA LYS A 183 5.89 -4.17 12.88
C LYS A 183 4.60 -4.99 12.82
N THR A 184 3.45 -4.39 13.14
CA THR A 184 2.13 -4.95 12.78
C THR A 184 1.81 -4.56 11.34
N TRP A 185 1.36 -5.52 10.54
CA TRP A 185 1.07 -5.37 9.12
C TRP A 185 -0.43 -5.37 8.79
N ILE A 186 -1.31 -5.47 9.80
CA ILE A 186 -2.77 -5.41 9.59
C ILE A 186 -3.14 -4.10 8.86
N GLY A 187 -3.89 -4.24 7.76
CA GLY A 187 -4.38 -3.13 6.94
C GLY A 187 -3.31 -2.40 6.12
N GLN A 188 -2.04 -2.81 6.21
CA GLN A 188 -0.96 -2.23 5.41
C GLN A 188 -0.84 -2.98 4.08
N PRO A 189 -0.82 -2.27 2.93
CA PRO A 189 -0.59 -2.91 1.65
C PRO A 189 0.85 -3.39 1.52
N SER A 190 1.01 -4.56 0.91
CA SER A 190 2.30 -5.14 0.57
C SER A 190 2.31 -5.60 -0.89
N PRO A 191 3.44 -5.47 -1.61
CA PRO A 191 3.52 -5.81 -3.03
C PRO A 191 3.24 -7.30 -3.26
N ALA A 192 2.25 -7.62 -4.09
CA ALA A 192 1.83 -9.00 -4.26
C ALA A 192 2.90 -9.88 -4.92
N HIS A 193 3.75 -9.32 -5.79
CA HIS A 193 4.81 -10.05 -6.47
C HIS A 193 6.02 -10.38 -5.59
N ALA A 194 6.22 -9.67 -4.48
CA ALA A 194 7.40 -9.82 -3.61
C ALA A 194 7.06 -10.41 -2.23
N THR A 195 5.83 -10.90 -2.05
CA THR A 195 5.35 -11.49 -0.79
C THR A 195 4.78 -12.88 -1.03
N SER A 196 4.95 -13.80 -0.07
CA SER A 196 4.40 -15.16 -0.21
C SER A 196 2.87 -15.15 -0.27
N SER A 197 2.22 -14.35 0.57
CA SER A 197 0.76 -14.17 0.58
C SER A 197 0.25 -13.60 -0.74
N GLY A 198 0.92 -12.56 -1.25
CA GLY A 198 0.64 -12.00 -2.57
C GLY A 198 0.75 -13.03 -3.68
N LYS A 199 1.86 -13.76 -3.75
CA LYS A 199 2.07 -14.79 -4.79
C LYS A 199 1.07 -15.94 -4.68
N ALA A 200 0.68 -16.33 -3.47
CA ALA A 200 -0.40 -17.30 -3.26
C ALA A 200 -1.76 -16.77 -3.74
N LEU A 201 -2.07 -15.50 -3.52
CA LEU A 201 -3.29 -14.86 -4.03
C LEU A 201 -3.31 -14.79 -5.56
N LEU A 202 -2.17 -14.46 -6.18
CA LEU A 202 -2.03 -14.38 -7.64
C LEU A 202 -2.30 -15.73 -8.34
N THR A 203 -2.20 -16.87 -7.63
CA THR A 203 -2.59 -18.19 -8.18
C THR A 203 -4.07 -18.30 -8.54
N GLY A 204 -4.91 -17.39 -8.04
CA GLY A 204 -6.32 -17.29 -8.38
C GLY A 204 -6.62 -16.56 -9.68
N LEU A 205 -5.62 -15.90 -10.28
CA LEU A 205 -5.78 -15.11 -11.50
C LEU A 205 -5.40 -15.91 -12.74
N SER A 206 -6.02 -15.58 -13.87
CA SER A 206 -5.49 -15.95 -15.18
C SER A 206 -4.18 -15.19 -15.46
N GLU A 207 -3.35 -15.73 -16.36
CA GLU A 207 -2.11 -15.07 -16.78
C GLU A 207 -2.37 -13.65 -17.32
N ALA A 208 -3.46 -13.46 -18.07
CA ALA A 208 -3.83 -12.15 -18.61
C ALA A 208 -4.18 -11.15 -17.50
N GLU A 209 -4.92 -11.57 -16.48
CA GLU A 209 -5.26 -10.73 -15.32
C GLU A 209 -4.00 -10.39 -14.51
N LEU A 210 -3.11 -11.37 -14.26
CA LEU A 210 -1.85 -11.15 -13.57
C LEU A 210 -0.99 -10.12 -14.30
N ARG A 211 -0.81 -10.27 -15.61
CA ARG A 211 -0.02 -9.31 -16.42
C ARG A 211 -0.63 -7.92 -16.40
N ALA A 212 -1.96 -7.81 -16.40
CA ALA A 212 -2.65 -6.52 -16.36
C ALA A 212 -2.42 -5.75 -15.04
N LEU A 213 -2.01 -6.42 -13.96
CA LEU A 213 -1.66 -5.75 -12.69
C LEU A 213 -0.34 -4.97 -12.76
N TYR A 214 0.55 -5.30 -13.70
CA TYR A 214 1.92 -4.77 -13.74
C TYR A 214 2.28 -4.07 -15.07
N PRO A 215 1.49 -3.07 -15.54
CA PRO A 215 1.77 -2.38 -16.80
C PRO A 215 3.08 -1.55 -16.77
N GLY A 216 3.57 -1.21 -15.57
CA GLY A 216 4.81 -0.48 -15.34
C GLY A 216 6.02 -1.34 -14.95
N GLY A 217 5.89 -2.67 -15.01
CA GLY A 217 6.88 -3.61 -14.51
C GLY A 217 6.80 -3.83 -12.99
N LEU A 218 7.78 -4.56 -12.46
CA LEU A 218 7.84 -4.98 -11.06
C LEU A 218 8.95 -4.20 -10.33
N PRO A 219 8.65 -3.47 -9.24
CA PRO A 219 9.68 -2.83 -8.44
C PRO A 219 10.52 -3.87 -7.70
N GLY A 220 11.84 -3.67 -7.68
CA GLY A 220 12.77 -4.46 -6.86
C GLY A 220 12.94 -3.88 -5.46
N PHE A 221 12.98 -4.74 -4.44
CA PHE A 221 13.18 -4.38 -3.04
C PHE A 221 14.50 -4.92 -2.48
N THR A 222 14.92 -6.08 -2.96
CA THR A 222 16.16 -6.78 -2.64
C THR A 222 16.75 -7.41 -3.91
N ASP A 223 17.94 -8.01 -3.80
CA ASP A 223 18.57 -8.74 -4.90
C ASP A 223 17.78 -10.02 -5.29
N ASN A 224 16.90 -10.52 -4.42
CA ASN A 224 16.08 -11.70 -4.67
C ASN A 224 14.69 -11.35 -5.23
N THR A 225 14.28 -10.08 -5.25
CA THR A 225 12.95 -9.70 -5.75
C THR A 225 12.79 -10.09 -7.22
N ILE A 226 11.72 -10.81 -7.55
CA ILE A 226 11.32 -11.03 -8.95
C ILE A 226 10.98 -9.69 -9.58
N THR A 227 11.73 -9.27 -10.60
CA THR A 227 11.55 -7.97 -11.27
C THR A 227 11.07 -8.11 -12.72
N ASP A 228 10.94 -9.34 -13.22
CA ASP A 228 10.41 -9.66 -14.54
C ASP A 228 9.01 -10.30 -14.45
N VAL A 229 8.09 -9.87 -15.32
CA VAL A 229 6.69 -10.33 -15.28
C VAL A 229 6.56 -11.77 -15.79
N ASP A 230 7.38 -12.20 -16.75
CA ASP A 230 7.36 -13.60 -17.22
C ASP A 230 7.89 -14.54 -16.13
N GLU A 231 8.92 -14.12 -15.39
CA GLU A 231 9.42 -14.83 -14.21
C GLU A 231 8.35 -14.92 -13.11
N LEU A 232 7.62 -13.83 -12.83
CA LEU A 232 6.51 -13.85 -11.87
C LEU A 232 5.40 -14.81 -12.30
N VAL A 233 5.02 -14.82 -13.59
CA VAL A 233 4.03 -15.76 -14.13
C VAL A 233 4.49 -17.20 -13.92
N ALA A 234 5.77 -17.50 -14.17
CA ALA A 234 6.33 -18.84 -13.96
C ALA A 234 6.36 -19.24 -12.47
N ASP A 235 6.71 -18.32 -11.57
CA ASP A 235 6.71 -18.57 -10.12
C ASP A 235 5.30 -18.78 -9.57
N VAL A 236 4.33 -18.00 -10.04
CA VAL A 236 2.91 -18.17 -9.67
C VAL A 236 2.37 -19.50 -10.18
N ALA A 237 2.70 -19.90 -11.42
CA ALA A 237 2.32 -21.20 -11.96
C ALA A 237 2.92 -22.36 -11.15
N THR A 238 4.20 -22.25 -10.77
CA THR A 238 4.88 -23.22 -9.89
C THR A 238 4.21 -23.30 -8.53
N SER A 239 3.87 -22.15 -7.95
CA SER A 239 3.20 -22.04 -6.66
C SER A 239 1.78 -22.63 -6.69
N ALA A 240 1.04 -22.40 -7.79
CA ALA A 240 -0.27 -23.01 -8.02
C ALA A 240 -0.17 -24.54 -8.11
N ALA A 241 0.83 -25.07 -8.80
CA ALA A 241 1.02 -26.52 -8.97
C ALA A 241 1.39 -27.24 -7.67
N ARG A 242 2.23 -26.64 -6.82
CA ARG A 242 2.61 -27.21 -5.52
C ARG A 242 1.63 -26.90 -4.39
N GLY A 243 0.73 -25.93 -4.59
CA GLY A 243 -0.31 -25.53 -3.64
C GLY A 243 0.15 -24.54 -2.56
N TRP A 244 1.33 -23.94 -2.71
CA TRP A 244 1.88 -22.95 -1.78
C TRP A 244 2.91 -22.05 -2.49
N ALA A 245 3.17 -20.87 -1.92
CA ALA A 245 4.13 -19.89 -2.40
C ALA A 245 5.23 -19.63 -1.36
N LEU A 246 6.43 -19.31 -1.84
CA LEU A 246 7.60 -18.93 -1.04
C LEU A 246 7.97 -17.49 -1.38
N ALA A 247 8.35 -16.70 -0.39
CA ALA A 247 9.13 -15.49 -0.59
C ALA A 247 10.43 -15.62 0.22
N ASP A 248 11.56 -15.72 -0.47
CA ASP A 248 12.89 -15.86 0.15
C ASP A 248 13.68 -14.56 0.02
N GLU A 249 13.60 -13.75 1.07
CA GLU A 249 14.21 -12.42 1.15
C GLU A 249 13.77 -11.48 0.02
N GLU A 250 12.59 -11.68 -0.58
CA GLU A 250 12.13 -10.90 -1.74
C GLU A 250 11.65 -9.48 -1.39
N LEU A 251 11.09 -9.29 -0.20
CA LEU A 251 10.63 -7.97 0.28
C LEU A 251 11.67 -7.29 1.16
N GLU A 252 12.27 -8.04 2.08
CA GLU A 252 13.28 -7.57 3.03
C GLU A 252 14.37 -8.63 3.19
N VAL A 253 15.63 -8.19 3.22
CA VAL A 253 16.79 -9.06 3.46
C VAL A 253 16.65 -9.73 4.83
N GLY A 254 16.82 -11.05 4.86
CA GLY A 254 16.66 -11.89 6.04
C GLY A 254 15.22 -12.29 6.40
N LEU A 255 14.20 -11.86 5.64
CA LEU A 255 12.80 -12.27 5.83
C LEU A 255 12.43 -13.42 4.90
N VAL A 256 11.92 -14.52 5.46
CA VAL A 256 11.34 -15.64 4.70
C VAL A 256 9.88 -15.79 5.05
N ALA A 257 9.06 -16.07 4.04
CA ALA A 257 7.64 -16.31 4.24
C ALA A 257 7.12 -17.43 3.34
N LEU A 258 6.16 -18.19 3.86
CA LEU A 258 5.42 -19.20 3.11
C LEU A 258 3.93 -18.90 3.17
N ALA A 259 3.21 -19.16 2.09
CA ALA A 259 1.77 -18.97 2.08
C ALA A 259 1.04 -20.04 1.28
N ALA A 260 -0.23 -20.26 1.61
CA ALA A 260 -1.12 -21.12 0.85
C ALA A 260 -2.45 -20.41 0.56
N PRO A 261 -3.05 -20.65 -0.62
CA PRO A 261 -4.31 -20.02 -1.00
C PRO A 261 -5.46 -20.57 -0.15
N VAL A 262 -6.36 -19.67 0.24
CA VAL A 262 -7.64 -19.96 0.89
C VAL A 262 -8.74 -19.82 -0.15
N ARG A 263 -9.56 -20.87 -0.28
CA ARG A 263 -10.60 -20.97 -1.30
C ARG A 263 -11.99 -20.87 -0.69
N ASP A 264 -12.91 -20.25 -1.42
CA ASP A 264 -14.33 -20.23 -1.06
C ASP A 264 -15.08 -21.47 -1.56
N HIS A 265 -16.39 -21.51 -1.35
CA HIS A 265 -17.26 -22.59 -1.80
C HIS A 265 -17.27 -22.83 -3.32
N SER A 266 -16.84 -21.86 -4.13
CA SER A 266 -16.74 -21.97 -5.59
C SER A 266 -15.38 -22.52 -6.04
N GLY A 267 -14.40 -22.58 -5.13
CA GLY A 267 -13.01 -22.94 -5.42
C GLY A 267 -12.13 -21.75 -5.82
N ALA A 268 -12.69 -20.54 -5.89
CA ALA A 268 -11.95 -19.32 -6.15
C ALA A 268 -11.00 -19.01 -4.98
N VAL A 269 -9.79 -18.53 -5.28
CA VAL A 269 -8.85 -18.05 -4.27
C VAL A 269 -9.33 -16.69 -3.79
N VAL A 270 -9.77 -16.59 -2.54
CA VAL A 270 -10.34 -15.37 -1.95
C VAL A 270 -9.41 -14.74 -0.90
N SER A 271 -8.44 -15.50 -0.42
CA SER A 271 -7.48 -15.07 0.58
C SER A 271 -6.22 -15.96 0.53
N ALA A 272 -5.17 -15.61 1.27
CA ALA A 272 -4.02 -16.47 1.51
C ALA A 272 -3.61 -16.43 2.98
N LEU A 273 -3.35 -17.61 3.55
CA LEU A 273 -2.77 -17.75 4.90
C LEU A 273 -1.25 -17.88 4.75
N SER A 274 -0.49 -17.12 5.53
CA SER A 274 0.96 -17.10 5.47
C SER A 274 1.61 -17.17 6.84
N ILE A 275 2.82 -17.72 6.89
CA ILE A 275 3.75 -17.55 8.01
C ILE A 275 4.97 -16.78 7.54
N SER A 276 5.53 -15.94 8.40
CA SER A 276 6.72 -15.15 8.12
C SER A 276 7.61 -15.04 9.33
N GLY A 277 8.92 -15.12 9.10
CA GLY A 277 9.92 -15.13 10.15
C GLY A 277 11.32 -14.92 9.57
N PRO A 278 12.33 -14.75 10.43
CA PRO A 278 13.69 -14.54 9.98
C PRO A 278 14.26 -15.83 9.37
N ARG A 279 15.06 -15.69 8.31
CA ARG A 279 15.63 -16.80 7.54
C ARG A 279 16.39 -17.84 8.37
N TYR A 280 17.03 -17.45 9.46
CA TYR A 280 17.76 -18.38 10.33
C TYR A 280 16.83 -19.32 11.14
N ARG A 281 15.51 -19.04 11.19
CA ARG A 281 14.49 -19.93 11.77
C ARG A 281 13.63 -20.60 10.71
N LEU A 282 13.29 -19.85 9.66
CA LEU A 282 12.58 -20.36 8.50
C LEU A 282 13.57 -20.54 7.34
N ASP A 283 14.25 -21.69 7.30
CA ASP A 283 15.16 -22.02 6.21
C ASP A 283 14.37 -22.35 4.93
N PRO A 284 14.62 -21.65 3.80
CA PRO A 284 14.01 -21.97 2.51
C PRO A 284 14.23 -23.43 2.06
N ALA A 285 15.30 -24.09 2.52
CA ALA A 285 15.54 -25.51 2.25
C ALA A 285 14.47 -26.43 2.86
N ASP A 286 13.91 -26.04 4.01
CA ASP A 286 12.87 -26.78 4.73
C ASP A 286 11.45 -26.38 4.27
N ALA A 287 11.34 -25.46 3.31
CA ALA A 287 10.07 -24.90 2.87
C ALA A 287 9.02 -25.95 2.46
N PRO A 288 9.36 -27.04 1.74
CA PRO A 288 8.38 -28.09 1.42
C PRO A 288 7.76 -28.76 2.65
N GLU A 289 8.54 -28.97 3.72
CA GLU A 289 8.05 -29.59 4.95
C GLU A 289 7.19 -28.60 5.75
N LEU A 290 7.68 -27.36 5.91
CA LEU A 290 6.96 -26.29 6.61
C LEU A 290 5.63 -25.96 5.93
N ALA A 291 5.60 -25.95 4.60
CA ALA A 291 4.39 -25.68 3.81
C ALA A 291 3.25 -26.66 4.10
N VAL A 292 3.53 -27.91 4.52
CA VAL A 292 2.48 -28.88 4.88
C VAL A 292 1.58 -28.32 5.98
N GLY A 293 2.15 -27.64 6.98
CA GLY A 293 1.40 -26.99 8.05
C GLY A 293 0.55 -25.83 7.56
N VAL A 294 1.15 -24.97 6.73
CA VAL A 294 0.51 -23.76 6.15
C VAL A 294 -0.67 -24.14 5.25
N VAL A 295 -0.47 -25.10 4.34
CA VAL A 295 -1.52 -25.61 3.45
C VAL A 295 -2.66 -26.24 4.25
N ARG A 296 -2.36 -27.02 5.30
CA ARG A 296 -3.39 -27.60 6.17
C ARG A 296 -4.22 -26.52 6.87
N ALA A 297 -3.57 -25.44 7.32
CA ALA A 297 -4.25 -24.31 7.95
C ALA A 297 -5.13 -23.55 6.95
N ALA A 298 -4.60 -23.22 5.77
CA ALA A 298 -5.37 -22.57 4.70
C ALA A 298 -6.60 -23.41 4.29
N ASN A 299 -6.45 -24.73 4.18
CA ASN A 299 -7.56 -25.64 3.90
C ASN A 299 -8.60 -25.68 5.03
N THR A 300 -8.20 -25.48 6.29
CA THR A 300 -9.15 -25.34 7.41
C THR A 300 -10.02 -24.09 7.26
N VAL A 301 -9.42 -22.95 6.93
CA VAL A 301 -10.18 -21.73 6.64
C VAL A 301 -11.07 -21.92 5.41
N SER A 302 -10.55 -22.55 4.36
CA SER A 302 -11.31 -22.83 3.13
C SER A 302 -12.56 -23.68 3.40
N ARG A 303 -12.44 -24.74 4.22
CA ARG A 303 -13.60 -25.56 4.62
C ARG A 303 -14.64 -24.76 5.41
N ARG A 304 -14.21 -23.83 6.26
CA ARG A 304 -15.11 -22.91 6.99
C ARG A 304 -15.87 -21.98 6.04
N LEU A 305 -15.27 -21.64 4.89
CA LEU A 305 -15.88 -20.87 3.80
C LEU A 305 -16.71 -21.74 2.83
N GLY A 306 -16.87 -23.03 3.10
CA GLY A 306 -17.69 -23.94 2.31
C GLY A 306 -16.96 -24.63 1.15
N TYR A 307 -15.64 -24.48 1.03
CA TYR A 307 -14.85 -25.25 0.07
C TYR A 307 -14.85 -26.75 0.44
N ARG A 308 -15.06 -27.61 -0.55
CA ARG A 308 -15.19 -29.07 -0.37
C ARG A 308 -14.08 -29.88 -1.06
N GLY A 309 -13.07 -29.22 -1.62
CA GLY A 309 -11.93 -29.86 -2.29
C GLY A 309 -10.85 -30.29 -1.31
#